data_AF-Q8W1R1-F1
#
_entry.id   AF-Q8W1R1-F1
#
_cell.length_a   1.000
_cell.length_b   1.000
_cell.length_c   1.000
_cell.angle_alpha   90.00
_cell.angle_beta   90.00
_cell.angle_gamma   90.00
#
_symmetry.space_group_name_H-M   'P 1'
#
loop_
_entity.id
_entity.type
_entity.pdbx_description
1 polymer ?
#
loop_
_entity_poly.entity_id
_entity_poly.type
_entity_poly.pdbx_seq_one_letter_code
_entity_poly.pdbx_strand_id
1 'polypeptide(L)'
;IDEKWFYRSRLNQKFYLCNDEPDPHRCTKHKSHIDKVMFLCAVARPRFDAAGNCTFDGKLGVWAFVEEVAAKKKSKNRGRGTLETKVLPKVNMQVNRQYLINHVLPAIKAKWPEEDRHQTIWIQQDNA
;
A
#
# COMPACT_ATOMS: atom_id res chain seq x y z
N ILE A 1 3.88 8.72 -9.07
CA ILE A 1 3.14 7.90 -8.08
C ILE A 1 2.35 6.86 -8.84
N ASP A 2 2.04 5.74 -8.20
CA ASP A 2 1.43 4.58 -8.88
C ASP A 2 0.59 3.75 -7.91
N GLU A 3 -0.47 3.11 -8.41
CA GLU A 3 -1.31 2.19 -7.67
C GLU A 3 -1.01 0.73 -8.01
N LYS A 4 -0.91 -0.12 -6.99
CA LYS A 4 -0.66 -1.55 -7.20
C LYS A 4 -1.49 -2.45 -6.31
N TRP A 5 -2.08 -3.48 -6.90
CA TRP A 5 -2.74 -4.57 -6.18
C TRP A 5 -1.72 -5.56 -5.63
N PHE A 6 -1.80 -5.83 -4.33
CA PHE A 6 -1.06 -6.89 -3.64
C PHE A 6 -2.04 -7.96 -3.18
N TYR A 7 -1.68 -9.21 -3.42
CA TYR A 7 -2.45 -10.37 -3.00
C TYR A 7 -1.82 -10.99 -1.76
N ARG A 8 -2.64 -11.35 -0.77
CA ARG A 8 -2.16 -12.01 0.46
C ARG A 8 -1.42 -13.32 0.18
N SER A 9 -1.82 -14.03 -0.87
CA SER A 9 -1.18 -15.28 -1.33
C SER A 9 -1.22 -15.32 -2.84
N ARG A 10 -0.21 -15.92 -3.49
CA ARG A 10 -0.28 -16.19 -4.93
C ARG A 10 -1.26 -17.33 -5.20
N LEU A 11 -1.79 -17.40 -6.43
CA LEU A 11 -2.69 -18.48 -6.83
C LEU A 11 -1.97 -19.83 -6.79
N ASN A 12 -0.79 -19.89 -7.40
CA ASN A 12 0.11 -21.04 -7.39
C ASN A 12 1.43 -20.58 -6.76
N GLN A 13 1.95 -21.34 -5.80
CA GLN A 13 3.24 -21.12 -5.17
C GLN A 13 4.07 -22.39 -5.34
N LYS A 14 5.34 -22.22 -5.73
CA LYS A 14 6.32 -23.30 -5.72
C LYS A 14 7.16 -23.12 -4.46
N PHE A 15 7.33 -24.19 -3.72
CA PHE A 15 8.14 -24.23 -2.53
C PHE A 15 9.28 -25.23 -2.75
N TYR A 16 10.46 -24.90 -2.25
CA TYR A 16 11.52 -25.88 -2.06
C TYR A 16 11.41 -26.33 -0.61
N LEU A 17 11.23 -27.62 -0.40
CA LEU A 17 11.06 -28.24 0.92
C LEU A 17 12.24 -29.17 1.17
N CYS A 18 12.64 -29.28 2.43
CA CYS A 18 13.52 -30.39 2.84
C CYS A 18 12.77 -31.73 2.74
N ASN A 19 13.51 -32.84 2.63
CA ASN A 19 12.90 -34.17 2.44
C ASN A 19 11.87 -34.54 3.51
N ASP A 20 12.06 -34.06 4.75
CA ASP A 20 11.20 -34.36 5.90
C ASP A 20 10.26 -33.19 6.27
N GLU A 21 10.22 -32.13 5.48
CA GLU A 21 9.38 -30.97 5.75
C GLU A 21 7.96 -31.21 5.22
N PRO A 22 6.91 -31.03 6.05
CA PRO A 22 5.55 -31.23 5.61
C PRO A 22 5.12 -30.18 4.60
N ASP A 23 4.23 -30.56 3.68
CA ASP A 23 3.69 -29.65 2.68
C ASP A 23 3.07 -28.39 3.31
N PRO A 24 3.33 -27.20 2.75
CA PRO A 24 2.77 -25.95 3.24
C PRO A 24 1.25 -25.98 3.29
N HIS A 25 0.68 -25.80 4.48
CA HIS A 25 -0.76 -25.75 4.64
C HIS A 25 -1.32 -24.41 4.14
N ARG A 26 -2.28 -24.48 3.20
CA ARG A 26 -2.99 -23.31 2.68
C ARG A 26 -4.45 -23.30 3.09
N CYS A 27 -4.84 -22.29 3.88
CA CYS A 27 -6.22 -22.12 4.35
C CYS A 27 -7.18 -21.59 3.27
N THR A 28 -6.68 -20.94 2.21
CA THR A 28 -7.50 -20.34 1.15
C THR A 28 -7.77 -21.34 0.02
N LYS A 29 -9.01 -21.83 -0.05
CA LYS A 29 -9.40 -22.91 -0.98
C LYS A 29 -9.69 -22.44 -2.43
N HIS A 30 -10.05 -21.18 -2.64
CA HIS A 30 -10.44 -20.68 -3.96
C HIS A 30 -9.89 -19.26 -4.22
N LYS A 31 -9.60 -18.95 -5.50
CA LYS A 31 -9.00 -17.68 -5.93
C LYS A 31 -9.79 -16.44 -5.50
N SER A 32 -11.12 -16.54 -5.45
CA SER A 32 -12.00 -15.43 -5.04
C SER A 32 -11.91 -15.09 -3.56
N HIS A 33 -11.38 -16.01 -2.74
CA HIS A 33 -11.19 -15.82 -1.30
C HIS A 33 -9.76 -15.37 -0.96
N ILE A 34 -8.94 -15.06 -1.97
CA ILE A 34 -7.63 -14.46 -1.74
C ILE A 34 -7.86 -12.97 -1.51
N ASP A 35 -7.62 -12.54 -0.29
CA ASP A 35 -7.61 -11.12 0.06
C ASP A 35 -6.59 -10.39 -0.82
N LYS A 36 -7.02 -9.27 -1.40
CA LYS A 36 -6.15 -8.36 -2.14
C LYS A 36 -6.36 -6.94 -1.63
N VAL A 37 -5.29 -6.15 -1.61
CA VAL A 37 -5.29 -4.77 -1.15
C VAL A 37 -4.60 -3.93 -2.21
N MET A 38 -5.21 -2.81 -2.62
CA MET A 38 -4.56 -1.84 -3.48
C MET A 38 -3.77 -0.87 -2.61
N PHE A 39 -2.56 -0.52 -3.03
CA PHE A 39 -1.75 0.49 -2.39
C PHE A 39 -1.41 1.61 -3.36
N LEU A 40 -1.43 2.85 -2.88
CA LEU A 40 -0.83 4.00 -3.53
C LEU A 40 0.61 4.14 -3.05
N CYS A 41 1.56 4.16 -3.97
CA CYS A 41 2.98 4.36 -3.68
C CYS A 41 3.47 5.68 -4.25
N ALA A 42 4.14 6.47 -3.40
CA ALA A 42 4.83 7.66 -3.83
C ALA A 42 6.33 7.51 -3.61
N VAL A 43 7.07 7.67 -4.71
CA VAL A 43 8.53 7.70 -4.73
C VAL A 43 9.01 8.87 -5.57
N ALA A 44 10.15 9.40 -5.20
CA ALA A 44 10.90 10.43 -5.89
C ALA A 44 12.30 9.92 -6.20
N ARG A 45 13.07 10.70 -6.97
CA ARG A 45 14.46 10.36 -7.29
C ARG A 45 15.34 10.45 -6.04
N PRO A 46 16.09 9.39 -5.67
CA PRO A 46 17.06 9.47 -4.57
C PRO A 46 18.16 10.49 -4.88
N ARG A 47 18.72 11.10 -3.83
CA ARG A 47 19.81 12.09 -3.90
C ARG A 47 20.97 11.67 -3.02
N PHE A 48 22.16 12.03 -3.47
CA PHE A 48 23.42 11.68 -2.84
C PHE A 48 24.31 12.92 -2.75
N ASP A 49 25.09 13.01 -1.67
CA ASP A 49 26.12 14.04 -1.53
C ASP A 49 27.36 13.72 -2.39
N ALA A 50 28.35 14.62 -2.37
CA ALA A 50 29.59 14.45 -3.13
C ALA A 50 30.46 13.26 -2.67
N ALA A 51 30.26 12.78 -1.44
CA ALA A 51 30.93 11.61 -0.89
C ALA A 51 30.16 10.29 -1.19
N GLY A 52 29.00 10.38 -1.84
CA GLY A 52 28.17 9.24 -2.21
C GLY A 52 27.21 8.77 -1.11
N ASN A 53 27.02 9.55 -0.03
CA ASN A 53 26.04 9.22 1.01
C ASN A 53 24.63 9.62 0.56
N CYS A 54 23.65 8.77 0.84
CA CYS A 54 22.25 9.04 0.52
C CYS A 54 21.68 10.10 1.47
N THR A 55 21.38 11.29 0.95
CA THR A 55 20.76 12.40 1.71
C THR A 55 19.24 12.37 1.64
N PHE A 56 18.69 11.76 0.58
CA PHE A 56 17.27 11.57 0.39
C PHE A 56 17.03 10.27 -0.38
N ASP A 57 16.33 9.32 0.24
CA ASP A 57 16.13 7.99 -0.35
C ASP A 57 14.99 7.93 -1.38
N GLY A 58 14.28 9.03 -1.58
CA GLY A 58 13.15 9.11 -2.49
C GLY A 58 11.88 8.42 -2.01
N LYS A 59 11.85 7.79 -0.83
CA LYS A 59 10.70 7.01 -0.34
C LYS A 59 9.73 7.89 0.43
N LEU A 60 8.70 8.39 -0.27
CA LEU A 60 7.70 9.25 0.35
C LEU A 60 6.70 8.46 1.18
N GLY A 61 6.13 7.39 0.62
CA GLY A 61 5.24 6.52 1.39
C GLY A 61 4.46 5.50 0.56
N VAL A 62 3.77 4.62 1.29
CA VAL A 62 2.89 3.58 0.75
C VAL A 62 1.62 3.57 1.60
N TRP A 63 0.46 3.74 0.97
CA TRP A 63 -0.83 3.84 1.66
C TRP A 63 -1.82 2.83 1.09
N ALA A 64 -2.45 2.05 1.96
CA ALA A 64 -3.45 1.06 1.57
C ALA A 64 -4.80 1.73 1.33
N PHE A 65 -5.50 1.39 0.25
CA PHE A 65 -6.88 1.79 0.02
C PHE A 65 -7.82 0.98 0.91
N VAL A 66 -8.04 1.49 2.13
CA VAL A 66 -8.88 0.85 3.14
C VAL A 66 -9.86 1.84 3.78
N GLU A 67 -10.91 1.30 4.37
CA GLU A 67 -11.88 2.00 5.20
C GLU A 67 -12.07 1.26 6.53
N GLU A 68 -12.28 2.00 7.61
CA GLU A 68 -12.69 1.41 8.89
C GLU A 68 -14.22 1.35 8.95
N VAL A 69 -14.76 0.13 8.99
CA VAL A 69 -16.21 -0.11 9.02
C VAL A 69 -16.58 -0.89 10.25
N ALA A 70 -17.55 -0.39 11.01
CA ALA A 70 -18.10 -1.11 12.15
C ALA A 70 -18.78 -2.42 11.73
N ALA A 71 -18.53 -3.48 12.49
CA ALA A 71 -19.12 -4.79 12.33
C ALA A 71 -20.66 -4.75 12.35
N LYS A 72 -21.30 -5.00 11.20
CA LYS A 72 -22.77 -5.00 11.11
C LYS A 72 -23.43 -6.18 11.85
N LYS A 73 -22.75 -7.33 11.90
CA LYS A 73 -23.23 -8.58 12.52
C LYS A 73 -22.19 -9.12 13.50
N LYS A 74 -22.64 -9.76 14.57
CA LYS A 74 -21.78 -10.58 15.42
C LYS A 74 -21.34 -11.83 14.66
N SER A 75 -20.11 -12.27 14.86
CA SER A 75 -19.63 -13.58 14.41
C SER A 75 -18.88 -14.25 15.57
N LYS A 76 -18.47 -15.51 15.39
CA LYS A 76 -17.67 -16.23 16.39
C LYS A 76 -16.38 -15.49 16.76
N ASN A 77 -15.82 -14.72 15.81
CA ASN A 77 -14.51 -14.09 15.95
C ASN A 77 -14.60 -12.59 16.29
N ARG A 78 -15.80 -11.98 16.35
CA ARG A 78 -15.97 -10.54 16.67
C ARG A 78 -17.39 -10.18 17.09
N GLY A 79 -17.49 -9.19 17.98
CA GLY A 79 -18.75 -8.55 18.36
C GLY A 79 -19.34 -7.68 17.26
N ARG A 80 -20.63 -7.33 17.39
CA ARG A 80 -21.24 -6.26 16.59
C ARG A 80 -20.64 -4.92 17.04
N GLY A 81 -20.37 -4.02 16.10
CA GLY A 81 -19.77 -2.71 16.37
C GLY A 81 -18.24 -2.67 16.38
N THR A 82 -17.52 -3.80 16.45
CA THR A 82 -16.06 -3.81 16.34
C THR A 82 -15.61 -3.18 15.00
N LEU A 83 -14.73 -2.18 15.05
CA LEU A 83 -14.17 -1.56 13.86
C LEU A 83 -13.31 -2.57 13.10
N GLU A 84 -13.55 -2.69 11.80
CA GLU A 84 -12.74 -3.51 10.91
C GLU A 84 -12.19 -2.68 9.78
N THR A 85 -10.90 -2.84 9.52
CA THR A 85 -10.29 -2.37 8.29
C THR A 85 -10.74 -3.25 7.13
N LYS A 86 -11.45 -2.66 6.17
CA LYS A 86 -11.88 -3.32 4.93
C LYS A 86 -11.18 -2.68 3.75
N VAL A 87 -10.84 -3.51 2.78
CA VAL A 87 -10.30 -3.04 1.51
C VAL A 87 -11.38 -2.34 0.74
N LEU A 88 -11.06 -1.16 0.19
CA LEU A 88 -11.95 -0.46 -0.72
C LEU A 88 -12.01 -1.25 -2.04
N PRO A 89 -13.19 -1.79 -2.42
CA PRO A 89 -13.28 -2.67 -3.58
C PRO A 89 -13.13 -1.91 -4.91
N LYS A 90 -13.43 -0.61 -4.91
CA LYS A 90 -13.34 0.27 -6.08
C LYS A 90 -12.67 1.57 -5.68
N VAL A 91 -11.52 1.85 -6.30
CA VAL A 91 -10.86 3.15 -6.22
C VAL A 91 -11.37 3.97 -7.40
N ASN A 92 -12.00 5.11 -7.11
CA ASN A 92 -12.46 6.07 -8.11
C ASN A 92 -11.62 7.35 -8.01
N MET A 93 -11.83 8.28 -8.94
CA MET A 93 -11.12 9.57 -8.98
C MET A 93 -11.23 10.35 -7.65
N GLN A 94 -12.38 10.30 -6.97
CA GLN A 94 -12.57 11.01 -5.69
C GLN A 94 -11.73 10.39 -4.57
N VAL A 95 -11.74 9.07 -4.45
CA VAL A 95 -10.91 8.34 -3.48
C VAL A 95 -9.43 8.58 -3.76
N ASN A 96 -9.01 8.49 -5.03
CA ASN A 96 -7.62 8.78 -5.41
C ASN A 96 -7.22 10.21 -5.00
N ARG A 97 -8.01 11.22 -5.39
CA ARG A 97 -7.80 12.61 -5.00
C ARG A 97 -7.71 12.80 -3.49
N GLN A 98 -8.57 12.13 -2.72
CA GLN A 98 -8.56 12.18 -1.26
C GLN A 98 -7.24 11.63 -0.69
N TYR A 99 -6.72 10.54 -1.25
CA TYR A 99 -5.44 9.96 -0.86
C TYR A 99 -4.26 10.87 -1.23
N LEU A 100 -4.31 11.55 -2.37
CA LEU A 100 -3.31 12.57 -2.72
C LEU A 100 -3.27 13.68 -1.67
N ILE A 101 -4.42 14.25 -1.35
CA ILE A 101 -4.54 15.40 -0.44
C ILE A 101 -4.16 15.02 0.99
N ASN A 102 -4.63 13.88 1.48
CA ASN A 102 -4.49 13.53 2.89
C ASN A 102 -3.21 12.75 3.21
N HIS A 103 -2.56 12.16 2.21
CA HIS A 103 -1.40 11.31 2.43
C HIS A 103 -0.19 11.74 1.62
N VAL A 104 -0.31 11.83 0.29
CA VAL A 104 0.86 12.11 -0.59
C VAL A 104 1.40 13.51 -0.36
N LEU A 105 0.56 14.55 -0.43
CA LEU A 105 1.01 15.93 -0.26
C LEU A 105 1.61 16.21 1.13
N PRO A 106 1.01 15.74 2.24
CA PRO A 106 1.63 15.84 3.56
C PRO A 106 2.98 15.11 3.64
N ALA A 107 3.10 13.91 3.05
CA ALA A 107 4.35 13.16 3.07
C ALA A 107 5.46 13.84 2.26
N ILE A 108 5.11 14.45 1.12
CA ILE A 108 6.01 15.32 0.37
C ILE A 108 6.46 16.45 1.29
N LYS A 109 5.54 17.23 1.85
CA LYS A 109 5.89 18.37 2.72
C LYS A 109 6.79 17.98 3.90
N ALA A 110 6.56 16.81 4.48
CA ALA A 110 7.32 16.34 5.64
C ALA A 110 8.72 15.80 5.30
N LYS A 111 8.90 15.23 4.11
CA LYS A 111 10.13 14.51 3.73
C LYS A 111 10.94 15.18 2.62
N TRP A 112 10.39 16.17 1.95
CA TRP A 112 11.07 16.78 0.80
C TRP A 112 12.37 17.47 1.24
N PRO A 113 13.46 17.35 0.46
CA PRO A 113 14.73 17.98 0.78
C PRO A 113 14.62 19.50 0.94
N GLU A 114 15.28 20.02 1.98
CA GLU A 114 15.24 21.43 2.35
C GLU A 114 15.92 22.34 1.31
N GLU A 115 16.92 21.80 0.63
CA GLU A 115 17.63 22.39 -0.53
C GLU A 115 16.70 22.78 -1.69
N ASP A 116 15.53 22.13 -1.79
CA ASP A 116 14.53 22.37 -2.83
C ASP A 116 13.37 23.26 -2.37
N ARG A 117 13.50 23.89 -1.20
CA ARG A 117 12.46 24.82 -0.77
C ARG A 117 12.22 25.89 -1.82
N HIS A 118 10.93 26.20 -2.03
CA HIS A 118 10.43 27.14 -3.05
C HIS A 118 10.56 26.67 -4.50
N GLN A 119 11.07 25.46 -4.77
CA GLN A 119 11.02 24.87 -6.10
C GLN A 119 9.67 24.17 -6.34
N THR A 120 9.24 24.17 -7.60
CA THR A 120 8.03 23.47 -8.02
C THR A 120 8.25 21.96 -7.98
N ILE A 121 7.36 21.25 -7.29
CA ILE A 121 7.35 19.78 -7.25
C ILE A 121 6.39 19.26 -8.31
N TRP A 122 6.91 18.52 -9.27
CA TRP A 122 6.11 17.87 -10.31
C TRP A 122 5.68 16.47 -9.85
N ILE A 123 4.37 16.25 -9.76
CA ILE A 123 3.80 14.94 -9.45
C ILE A 123 3.36 14.29 -10.76
N GLN A 124 3.98 13.14 -11.08
CA GLN A 124 3.62 12.35 -12.25
C GLN A 124 2.64 11.23 -11.85
N GLN A 125 1.57 11.08 -12.62
CA GLN A 125 0.60 9.98 -12.58
C GLN A 125 0.41 9.42 -14.00
N ASP A 126 -0.17 8.23 -14.09
CA ASP A 126 -0.67 7.72 -15.37
C ASP A 126 -2.04 8.35 -15.70
N ASN A 127 -2.58 8.02 -16.87
CA ASN A 127 -3.88 8.52 -17.35
C ASN A 127 -5.05 7.58 -17.00
N ALA A 128 -4.90 6.74 -15.97
CA ALA A 128 -5.86 5.70 -15.62
C ALA A 128 -7.18 6.24 -15.03
#